data_AF-A0A9D5AU42-F1
#
_entry.id   AF-A0A9D5AU42-F1
#
_cell.length_a   1.000
_cell.length_b   1.000
_cell.length_c   1.000
_cell.angle_alpha   90.00
_cell.angle_beta   90.00
_cell.angle_gamma   90.00
#
_symmetry.space_group_name_H-M   'P 1'
#
loop_
_entity.id
_entity.type
_entity.pdbx_description
1 polymer ?
#
loop_
_entity_poly.entity_id
_entity_poly.type
_entity_poly.pdbx_seq_one_letter_code
_entity_poly.pdbx_strand_id
1 'polypeptide(L)'
;MALASIEAESIEQVDNVHLRVLVDKERNRVVYAEAGKDFIDVLFSFLTLPLGTIARLVAKESNIEPVKFDSISSLHQSVSDLDQQYLTNQTCKEMLLNPRNSMEPYCHKIKLNIDDTEPMQYFLCTNRDCRRNSGCLLSTFKNQICYCGEILSMKVFPNCLNLEDGFVKENATFIICDDLYVMPNVSGASLQLLQKLGVDSVDAIEEQTVVDLLKLSLISNAPLTDFINKNQSFDNSNLRNILIGDMPSDEARQMSVKITLRKSNEQILFVEAEDDFIDFIFSLLTFPLGGVLHMLQGFSSLSCVDNLYKGLSELSSDMFLVSNGLKDKLTKPLIATQYELNN
;
A
#
# COMPACT_ATOMS: atom_id res chain seq x y z
N MET A 1 -54.06 11.82 -20.83
CA MET A 1 -52.65 11.53 -21.20
C MET A 1 -51.74 12.05 -20.09
N ALA A 2 -51.65 11.31 -19.00
CA ALA A 2 -50.61 11.53 -18.00
C ALA A 2 -49.55 10.47 -18.25
N LEU A 3 -48.37 10.89 -18.71
CA LEU A 3 -47.21 10.02 -18.85
C LEU A 3 -46.57 9.92 -17.47
N ALA A 4 -46.58 8.71 -16.90
CA ALA A 4 -45.83 8.37 -15.71
C ALA A 4 -44.34 8.31 -16.08
N SER A 5 -43.54 9.17 -15.46
CA SER A 5 -42.09 9.08 -15.48
C SER A 5 -41.66 7.90 -14.62
N ILE A 6 -41.04 6.90 -15.24
CA ILE A 6 -40.34 5.83 -14.54
C ILE A 6 -38.98 6.40 -14.16
N GLU A 7 -38.78 6.71 -12.88
CA GLU A 7 -37.44 6.91 -12.33
C GLU A 7 -36.74 5.55 -12.34
N ALA A 8 -35.71 5.42 -13.18
CA ALA A 8 -34.78 4.32 -13.09
C ALA A 8 -33.89 4.57 -11.87
N GLU A 9 -34.20 3.92 -10.76
CA GLU A 9 -33.25 3.72 -9.68
C GLU A 9 -31.99 3.08 -10.27
N SER A 10 -30.89 3.81 -10.23
CA SER A 10 -29.57 3.27 -10.53
C SER A 10 -29.22 2.32 -9.39
N ILE A 11 -29.37 1.03 -9.64
CA ILE A 11 -28.85 -0.01 -8.76
C ILE A 11 -27.33 0.17 -8.78
N GLU A 12 -26.76 0.66 -7.68
CA GLU A 12 -25.32 0.59 -7.44
C GLU A 12 -24.90 -0.86 -7.60
N GLN A 13 -24.16 -1.14 -8.68
CA GLN A 13 -23.65 -2.45 -8.96
C GLN A 13 -22.53 -2.70 -7.96
N VAL A 14 -22.80 -3.46 -6.91
CA VAL A 14 -21.78 -3.87 -5.92
C VAL A 14 -20.67 -4.59 -6.70
N ASP A 15 -19.48 -4.00 -6.71
CA ASP A 15 -18.29 -4.53 -7.41
C ASP A 15 -17.78 -5.79 -6.70
N ASN A 16 -18.48 -6.90 -6.92
CA ASN A 16 -18.16 -8.16 -6.27
C ASN A 16 -16.88 -8.77 -6.87
N VAL A 17 -15.85 -8.92 -6.04
CA VAL A 17 -14.62 -9.64 -6.37
C VAL A 17 -14.74 -11.09 -5.89
N HIS A 18 -14.43 -12.05 -6.77
CA HIS A 18 -14.59 -13.48 -6.48
C HIS A 18 -13.29 -14.12 -6.00
N LEU A 19 -13.36 -14.87 -4.88
CA LEU A 19 -12.27 -15.69 -4.35
C LEU A 19 -12.78 -17.12 -4.08
N ARG A 20 -12.09 -18.15 -4.60
CA ARG A 20 -12.43 -19.55 -4.31
C ARG A 20 -11.45 -20.10 -3.30
N VAL A 21 -11.92 -20.72 -2.23
CA VAL A 21 -11.04 -21.13 -1.12
C VAL A 21 -11.19 -22.61 -0.82
N LEU A 22 -10.10 -23.35 -0.84
CA LEU A 22 -10.07 -24.73 -0.35
C LEU A 22 -9.74 -24.72 1.14
N VAL A 23 -10.68 -25.19 1.96
CA VAL A 23 -10.52 -25.27 3.42
C VAL A 23 -10.40 -26.74 3.83
N ASP A 24 -9.37 -27.05 4.60
CA ASP A 24 -9.31 -28.28 5.40
C ASP A 24 -10.27 -28.12 6.58
N LYS A 25 -11.45 -28.75 6.47
CA LYS A 25 -12.53 -28.66 7.47
C LYS A 25 -12.17 -29.31 8.80
N GLU A 26 -11.24 -30.27 8.82
CA GLU A 26 -10.81 -30.91 10.08
C GLU A 26 -9.92 -29.97 10.89
N ARG A 27 -9.07 -29.20 10.21
CA ARG A 27 -8.15 -28.24 10.84
C ARG A 27 -8.70 -26.82 10.89
N ASN A 28 -9.82 -26.57 10.21
CA ASN A 28 -10.39 -25.25 9.96
C ASN A 28 -9.36 -24.25 9.39
N ARG A 29 -8.58 -24.72 8.40
CA ARG A 29 -7.48 -23.97 7.79
C ARG A 29 -7.60 -23.90 6.28
N VAL A 30 -7.24 -22.76 5.71
CA VAL A 30 -7.11 -22.61 4.26
C VAL A 30 -5.90 -23.40 3.78
N VAL A 31 -6.12 -24.26 2.78
CA VAL A 31 -5.05 -24.98 2.09
C VAL A 31 -4.47 -24.08 1.00
N TYR A 32 -5.34 -23.51 0.16
CA TYR A 32 -5.04 -22.46 -0.80
C TYR A 32 -6.33 -21.80 -1.28
N ALA A 33 -6.20 -20.62 -1.90
CA ALA A 33 -7.26 -19.95 -2.62
C ALA A 33 -6.92 -19.80 -4.10
N GLU A 34 -7.93 -19.65 -4.94
CA GLU A 34 -7.81 -19.36 -6.37
C GLU A 34 -8.52 -18.04 -6.68
N ALA A 35 -7.83 -17.18 -7.42
CA ALA A 35 -8.30 -15.85 -7.78
C ALA A 35 -7.92 -15.47 -9.21
N GLY A 36 -8.76 -14.64 -9.83
CA GLY A 36 -8.49 -13.98 -11.11
C GLY A 36 -7.90 -12.57 -10.92
N LYS A 37 -7.84 -11.82 -12.02
CA LYS A 37 -7.27 -10.46 -12.07
C LYS A 37 -7.72 -9.55 -10.94
N ASP A 38 -9.03 -9.41 -10.75
CA ASP A 38 -9.59 -8.40 -9.83
C ASP A 38 -9.03 -8.52 -8.40
N PHE A 39 -8.98 -9.72 -7.85
CA PHE A 39 -8.48 -9.92 -6.48
C PHE A 39 -6.95 -9.85 -6.40
N ILE A 40 -6.25 -10.31 -7.42
CA ILE A 40 -4.78 -10.26 -7.45
C ILE A 40 -4.30 -8.83 -7.61
N ASP A 41 -5.01 -8.01 -8.37
CA ASP A 41 -4.74 -6.59 -8.47
C ASP A 41 -4.90 -5.90 -7.11
N VAL A 42 -5.96 -6.25 -6.35
CA VAL A 42 -6.13 -5.80 -4.96
C VAL A 42 -4.95 -6.21 -4.08
N LEU A 43 -4.55 -7.48 -4.09
CA LEU A 43 -3.42 -7.94 -3.28
C LEU A 43 -2.11 -7.21 -3.63
N PHE A 44 -1.79 -7.10 -4.92
CA PHE A 44 -0.58 -6.39 -5.35
C PHE A 44 -0.65 -4.89 -5.09
N SER A 45 -1.85 -4.30 -5.01
CA SER A 45 -2.00 -2.88 -4.64
C SER A 45 -1.46 -2.59 -3.23
N PHE A 46 -1.46 -3.55 -2.30
CA PHE A 46 -0.92 -3.37 -0.95
C PHE A 46 0.56 -2.97 -0.97
N LEU A 47 1.33 -3.52 -1.92
CA LEU A 47 2.75 -3.19 -2.12
C LEU A 47 2.97 -1.76 -2.63
N THR A 48 1.94 -1.14 -3.20
CA THR A 48 2.00 0.24 -3.71
C THR A 48 1.63 1.28 -2.66
N LEU A 49 0.99 0.88 -1.57
CA LEU A 49 0.55 1.79 -0.53
C LEU A 49 1.75 2.34 0.26
N PRO A 50 1.84 3.68 0.44
CA PRO A 50 2.78 4.26 1.39
C PRO A 50 2.53 3.76 2.83
N LEU A 51 3.59 3.64 3.64
CA LEU A 51 3.49 3.20 5.02
C LEU A 51 2.52 4.05 5.86
N GLY A 52 2.47 5.36 5.62
CA GLY A 52 1.53 6.28 6.26
C GLY A 52 0.07 6.03 5.86
N THR A 53 -0.17 5.66 4.60
CA THR A 53 -1.50 5.23 4.13
C THR A 53 -1.91 3.92 4.81
N ILE A 54 -1.01 2.93 4.88
CA ILE A 54 -1.29 1.68 5.58
C ILE A 54 -1.61 1.95 7.06
N ALA A 55 -0.78 2.73 7.75
CA ALA A 55 -0.99 3.08 9.15
C ALA A 55 -2.37 3.74 9.39
N ARG A 56 -2.80 4.62 8.49
CA ARG A 56 -4.12 5.25 8.52
C ARG A 56 -5.25 4.24 8.29
N LEU A 57 -5.13 3.39 7.27
CA LEU A 57 -6.18 2.43 6.89
C LEU A 57 -6.42 1.38 7.98
N VAL A 58 -5.35 0.82 8.55
CA VAL A 58 -5.45 -0.25 9.54
C VAL A 58 -5.90 0.23 10.93
N ALA A 59 -5.82 1.55 11.17
CA ALA A 59 -6.35 2.20 12.36
C ALA A 59 -7.85 2.49 12.30
N LYS A 60 -8.49 2.34 11.13
CA LYS A 60 -9.95 2.50 10.99
C LYS A 60 -10.71 1.29 11.53
N GLU A 61 -11.93 1.53 12.00
CA GLU A 61 -12.88 0.45 12.29
C GLU A 61 -13.28 -0.29 11.01
N SER A 62 -13.44 -1.60 11.13
CA SER A 62 -13.85 -2.51 10.05
C SER A 62 -14.55 -3.73 10.67
N ASN A 63 -14.61 -4.87 9.99
CA ASN A 63 -15.14 -6.08 10.64
C ASN A 63 -14.18 -6.67 11.68
N ILE A 64 -12.92 -6.21 11.67
CA ILE A 64 -11.89 -6.51 12.67
C ILE A 64 -11.52 -5.22 13.40
N GLU A 65 -11.17 -5.32 14.68
CA GLU A 65 -10.72 -4.18 15.47
C GLU A 65 -9.54 -3.44 14.80
N PRO A 66 -9.37 -2.13 15.06
CA PRO A 66 -8.19 -1.40 14.64
C PRO A 66 -6.90 -2.10 15.09
N VAL A 67 -5.93 -2.21 14.20
CA VAL A 67 -4.64 -2.84 14.49
C VAL A 67 -3.53 -1.80 14.43
N LYS A 68 -2.47 -2.01 15.20
CA LYS A 68 -1.26 -1.17 15.12
C LYS A 68 -0.25 -1.82 14.19
N PHE A 69 0.16 -1.07 13.17
CA PHE A 69 1.29 -1.41 12.32
C PHE A 69 2.61 -1.02 13.01
N ASP A 70 2.89 -1.70 14.13
CA ASP A 70 4.10 -1.52 14.96
C ASP A 70 4.48 -0.04 15.18
N SER A 71 5.77 0.27 15.03
CA SER A 71 6.33 1.62 15.20
C SER A 71 5.83 2.61 14.15
N ILE A 72 5.38 2.14 12.98
CA ILE A 72 4.86 3.03 11.92
C ILE A 72 3.56 3.70 12.37
N SER A 73 2.66 2.97 13.06
CA SER A 73 1.47 3.60 13.65
C SER A 73 1.83 4.65 14.70
N SER A 74 2.86 4.42 15.51
CA SER A 74 3.33 5.40 16.49
C SER A 74 3.96 6.62 15.83
N LEU A 75 4.64 6.42 14.70
CA LEU A 75 5.24 7.47 13.91
C LEU A 75 4.18 8.36 13.23
N HIS A 76 3.20 7.73 12.59
CA HIS A 76 2.06 8.43 11.97
C HIS A 76 1.29 9.25 13.02
N GLN A 77 1.03 8.68 14.20
CA GLN A 77 0.42 9.38 15.32
C GLN A 77 1.27 10.57 15.78
N SER A 78 2.59 10.40 15.87
CA SER A 78 3.51 11.49 16.24
C SER A 78 3.42 12.67 15.28
N VAL A 79 3.36 12.41 13.97
CA VAL A 79 3.15 13.47 12.96
C VAL A 79 1.77 14.12 13.13
N SER A 80 0.74 13.34 13.42
CA SER A 80 -0.63 13.84 13.64
C SER A 80 -0.69 14.82 14.81
N ASP A 81 -0.05 14.46 15.93
CA ASP A 81 -0.04 15.22 17.18
C ASP A 81 0.92 16.41 17.16
N LEU A 82 1.92 16.41 16.26
CA LEU A 82 2.94 17.45 16.18
C LEU A 82 2.34 18.81 15.78
N ASP A 83 2.59 19.85 16.56
CA ASP A 83 2.15 21.20 16.22
C ASP A 83 2.76 21.71 14.91
N GLN A 84 1.96 22.46 14.13
CA GLN A 84 2.38 22.98 12.82
C GLN A 84 3.63 23.87 12.92
N GLN A 85 3.91 24.49 14.08
CA GLN A 85 5.10 25.33 14.28
C GLN A 85 6.43 24.59 14.13
N TYR A 86 6.42 23.25 14.24
CA TYR A 86 7.59 22.40 14.05
C TYR A 86 7.77 21.94 12.59
N LEU A 87 6.87 22.33 11.70
CA LEU A 87 6.89 21.97 10.28
C LEU A 87 6.98 23.24 9.42
N THR A 88 7.63 23.12 8.26
CA THR A 88 7.80 24.25 7.33
C THR A 88 6.47 24.87 6.91
N ASN A 89 5.44 24.05 6.69
CA ASN A 89 4.09 24.51 6.37
C ASN A 89 3.06 23.38 6.57
N GLN A 90 1.78 23.75 6.48
CA GLN A 90 0.66 22.80 6.62
C GLN A 90 0.67 21.70 5.54
N THR A 91 1.15 22.00 4.34
CA THR A 91 1.22 21.00 3.25
C THR A 91 2.19 19.89 3.58
N CYS A 92 3.33 20.18 4.22
CA CYS A 92 4.26 19.14 4.69
C CYS A 92 3.58 18.17 5.67
N LYS A 93 2.74 18.68 6.57
CA LYS A 93 1.96 17.84 7.50
C LYS A 93 0.96 16.96 6.74
N GLU A 94 0.21 17.56 5.82
CA GLU A 94 -0.76 16.84 4.98
C GLU A 94 -0.10 15.74 4.14
N MET A 95 1.09 16.01 3.61
CA MET A 95 1.91 15.10 2.82
C MET A 95 2.35 13.86 3.62
N LEU A 96 2.76 14.04 4.88
CA LEU A 96 3.16 12.92 5.75
C LEU A 96 1.96 12.10 6.24
N LEU A 97 0.83 12.75 6.51
CA LEU A 97 -0.40 12.09 6.97
C LEU A 97 -1.20 11.41 5.84
N ASN A 98 -1.11 11.94 4.63
CA ASN A 98 -1.81 11.48 3.43
C ASN A 98 -0.84 11.39 2.24
N PRO A 99 0.18 10.51 2.35
CA PRO A 99 1.16 10.34 1.29
C PRO A 99 0.51 9.87 -0.01
N ARG A 100 1.09 10.28 -1.15
CA ARG A 100 0.56 9.92 -2.47
C ARG A 100 1.16 8.60 -2.93
N ASN A 101 0.32 7.75 -3.49
CA ASN A 101 0.73 6.53 -4.17
C ASN A 101 1.26 6.86 -5.59
N SER A 102 2.52 6.55 -5.87
CA SER A 102 3.13 6.76 -7.19
C SER A 102 2.56 5.85 -8.29
N MET A 103 1.89 4.77 -7.88
CA MET A 103 1.22 3.80 -8.75
C MET A 103 -0.29 4.04 -8.85
N GLU A 104 -0.82 5.15 -8.32
CA GLU A 104 -2.24 5.53 -8.42
C GLU A 104 -2.82 5.40 -9.84
N PRO A 105 -2.11 5.78 -10.93
CA PRO A 105 -2.63 5.61 -12.29
C PRO A 105 -2.93 4.16 -12.68
N TYR A 106 -2.24 3.17 -12.10
CA TYR A 106 -2.53 1.75 -12.29
C TYR A 106 -3.64 1.25 -11.35
N CYS A 107 -3.78 1.88 -10.17
CA CYS A 107 -4.73 1.48 -9.13
C CYS A 107 -6.14 2.04 -9.35
N HIS A 108 -6.30 3.12 -10.13
CA HIS A 108 -7.57 3.83 -10.27
C HIS A 108 -8.73 2.96 -10.78
N LYS A 109 -8.44 1.89 -11.53
CA LYS A 109 -9.45 0.94 -12.05
C LYS A 109 -9.42 -0.44 -11.39
N ILE A 110 -8.67 -0.59 -10.30
CA ILE A 110 -8.70 -1.82 -9.49
C ILE A 110 -10.03 -1.86 -8.76
N LYS A 111 -10.73 -3.00 -8.84
CA LYS A 111 -11.95 -3.22 -8.05
C LYS A 111 -11.58 -3.25 -6.57
N LEU A 112 -12.38 -2.62 -5.71
CA LEU A 112 -12.12 -2.57 -4.26
C LEU A 112 -10.78 -1.91 -3.89
N ASN A 113 -10.39 -0.84 -4.60
CA ASN A 113 -9.21 -0.06 -4.23
C ASN A 113 -9.42 0.59 -2.85
N ILE A 114 -8.61 0.18 -1.87
CA ILE A 114 -8.66 0.69 -0.48
C ILE A 114 -7.85 1.98 -0.27
N ASP A 115 -7.14 2.49 -1.29
CA ASP A 115 -6.48 3.79 -1.20
C ASP A 115 -7.53 4.90 -1.21
N ASP A 116 -7.85 5.41 -0.01
CA ASP A 116 -8.82 6.48 0.22
C ASP A 116 -8.25 7.89 -0.01
N THR A 117 -7.06 7.98 -0.62
CA THR A 117 -6.44 9.26 -0.92
C THR A 117 -7.11 9.90 -2.14
N GLU A 118 -7.42 11.20 -2.04
CA GLU A 118 -8.00 11.98 -3.15
C GLU A 118 -7.23 11.77 -4.47
N PRO A 119 -7.89 11.70 -5.64
CA PRO A 119 -7.21 11.50 -6.91
C PRO A 119 -6.09 12.52 -7.16
N MET A 120 -5.02 12.08 -7.81
CA MET A 120 -3.83 12.89 -8.05
C MET A 120 -4.17 14.11 -8.91
N GLN A 121 -4.08 15.29 -8.31
CA GLN A 121 -4.29 16.57 -8.98
C GLN A 121 -2.96 17.27 -9.16
N TYR A 122 -2.74 17.86 -10.33
CA TYR A 122 -1.53 18.62 -10.61
C TYR A 122 -1.85 20.11 -10.63
N PHE A 123 -0.94 20.90 -10.07
CA PHE A 123 -1.09 22.34 -9.89
C PHE A 123 0.08 23.05 -10.54
N LEU A 124 -0.24 24.05 -11.37
CA LEU A 124 0.68 24.96 -12.02
C LEU A 124 0.55 26.37 -11.45
N CYS A 125 1.60 27.16 -11.70
CA CYS A 125 1.60 28.58 -11.41
C CYS A 125 0.54 29.30 -12.24
N THR A 126 -0.23 30.20 -11.62
CA THR A 126 -1.26 31.00 -12.28
C THR A 126 -0.69 32.09 -13.19
N ASN A 127 0.51 32.59 -12.89
CA ASN A 127 1.21 33.59 -13.68
C ASN A 127 1.57 33.03 -15.08
N ARG A 128 1.04 33.67 -16.13
CA ARG A 128 1.23 33.23 -17.52
C ARG A 128 2.66 33.42 -18.01
N ASP A 129 3.32 34.50 -17.59
CA ASP A 129 4.68 34.83 -18.01
C ASP A 129 5.68 33.89 -17.37
N CYS A 130 5.43 33.53 -16.10
CA CYS A 130 6.12 32.47 -15.38
C CYS A 130 6.06 31.15 -16.19
N ARG A 131 4.87 30.68 -16.59
CA ARG A 131 4.71 29.43 -17.35
C ARG A 131 5.38 29.43 -18.72
N ARG A 132 5.55 30.60 -19.35
CA ARG A 132 6.15 30.73 -20.68
C ARG A 132 7.67 30.81 -20.65
N ASN A 133 8.23 31.48 -19.65
CA ASN A 133 9.64 31.87 -19.65
C ASN A 133 10.53 30.99 -18.77
N SER A 134 9.95 30.23 -17.85
CA SER A 134 10.72 29.34 -16.97
C SER A 134 9.91 28.08 -16.71
N GLY A 135 10.57 26.91 -16.70
CA GLY A 135 9.92 25.62 -16.46
C GLY A 135 9.17 25.63 -15.15
N CYS A 136 7.87 25.95 -15.19
CA CYS A 136 7.05 26.14 -14.00
C CYS A 136 7.06 24.90 -13.14
N LEU A 137 7.20 25.11 -11.83
CA LEU A 137 7.06 24.04 -10.85
C LEU A 137 5.67 23.41 -11.01
N LEU A 138 5.67 22.10 -11.29
CA LEU A 138 4.50 21.24 -11.26
C LEU A 138 4.44 20.62 -9.87
N SER A 139 3.36 20.81 -9.14
CA SER A 139 3.17 20.18 -7.83
C SER A 139 1.89 19.37 -7.80
N THR A 140 1.86 18.34 -6.98
CA THR A 140 0.68 17.49 -6.71
C THR A 140 -0.13 17.98 -5.51
N PHE A 141 0.33 19.08 -4.89
CA PHE A 141 -0.31 19.75 -3.77
C PHE A 141 -0.58 21.22 -4.10
N LYS A 142 -1.74 21.70 -3.65
CA LYS A 142 -2.11 23.11 -3.75
C LYS A 142 -1.22 23.97 -2.84
N ASN A 143 -1.16 25.27 -3.13
CA ASN A 143 -0.58 26.31 -2.26
C ASN A 143 0.95 26.25 -2.06
N GLN A 144 1.65 25.42 -2.82
CA GLN A 144 3.11 25.50 -2.91
C GLN A 144 3.55 26.80 -3.61
N ILE A 145 4.68 27.37 -3.19
CA ILE A 145 5.19 28.63 -3.72
C ILE A 145 6.03 28.35 -4.98
N CYS A 146 5.69 29.00 -6.09
CA CYS A 146 6.46 28.95 -7.32
C CYS A 146 7.70 29.86 -7.21
N TYR A 147 8.73 29.64 -8.04
CA TYR A 147 9.93 30.50 -8.07
C TYR A 147 9.63 31.98 -8.34
N CYS A 148 8.47 32.30 -8.93
CA CYS A 148 8.03 33.69 -9.15
C CYS A 148 7.36 34.32 -7.93
N GLY A 149 7.22 33.60 -6.82
CA GLY A 149 6.56 34.03 -5.59
C GLY A 149 5.05 33.77 -5.54
N GLU A 150 4.43 33.40 -6.67
CA GLU A 150 2.99 33.07 -6.73
C GLU A 150 2.69 31.64 -6.31
N ILE A 151 1.46 31.39 -5.83
CA ILE A 151 1.01 30.06 -5.42
C ILE A 151 0.64 29.16 -6.62
N LEU A 152 0.96 27.88 -6.51
CA LEU A 152 0.49 26.83 -7.42
C LEU A 152 -0.98 26.51 -7.11
N SER A 153 -1.87 26.91 -8.00
CA SER A 153 -3.33 26.74 -7.82
C SER A 153 -4.09 26.43 -9.12
N MET A 154 -3.47 26.60 -10.29
CA MET A 154 -4.08 26.22 -11.56
C MET A 154 -4.07 24.69 -11.68
N LYS A 155 -5.25 24.07 -11.57
CA LYS A 155 -5.40 22.63 -11.77
C LYS A 155 -5.14 22.25 -13.22
N VAL A 156 -4.35 21.21 -13.43
CA VAL A 156 -4.16 20.56 -14.72
C VAL A 156 -4.36 19.06 -14.54
N PHE A 157 -4.91 18.46 -15.59
CA PHE A 157 -5.02 17.02 -15.71
C PHE A 157 -4.01 16.62 -16.77
N PRO A 158 -3.01 15.78 -16.45
CA PRO A 158 -2.19 15.17 -17.48
C PRO A 158 -3.13 14.50 -18.47
N ASN A 159 -2.84 14.59 -19.77
CA ASN A 159 -3.47 13.67 -20.70
C ASN A 159 -3.13 12.27 -20.20
N CYS A 160 -4.16 11.52 -19.81
CA CYS A 160 -4.01 10.20 -19.22
C CYS A 160 -3.00 9.42 -20.06
N LEU A 161 -1.88 9.02 -19.46
CA LEU A 161 -1.08 7.96 -20.02
C LEU A 161 -2.06 6.81 -20.22
N ASN A 162 -2.14 6.23 -21.42
CA ASN A 162 -2.95 5.05 -21.71
C ASN A 162 -2.32 3.85 -20.97
N LEU A 163 -2.33 3.89 -19.64
CA LEU A 163 -1.87 2.83 -18.78
C LEU A 163 -2.98 1.78 -18.75
N GLU A 164 -2.56 0.53 -18.86
CA GLU A 164 -3.47 -0.60 -18.77
C GLU A 164 -4.05 -0.68 -17.35
N ASP A 165 -5.27 -1.21 -17.28
CA ASP A 165 -6.08 -1.20 -16.07
C ASP A 165 -5.65 -2.33 -15.13
N GLY A 166 -5.03 -1.97 -14.00
CA GLY A 166 -4.52 -2.93 -13.02
C GLY A 166 -3.11 -3.46 -13.35
N PHE A 167 -2.78 -4.63 -12.81
CA PHE A 167 -1.41 -5.15 -12.84
C PHE A 167 -1.27 -6.45 -13.62
N VAL A 168 -2.25 -7.35 -13.50
CA VAL A 168 -2.22 -8.66 -14.16
C VAL A 168 -3.16 -8.72 -15.36
N LYS A 169 -2.86 -9.61 -16.31
CA LYS A 169 -3.69 -9.79 -17.52
C LYS A 169 -5.06 -10.35 -17.16
N GLU A 170 -6.08 -9.92 -17.91
CA GLU A 170 -7.50 -10.26 -17.70
C GLU A 170 -7.78 -11.75 -17.46
N ASN A 171 -7.19 -12.62 -18.26
CA ASN A 171 -7.47 -14.06 -18.21
C ASN A 171 -6.51 -14.83 -17.30
N ALA A 172 -5.63 -14.14 -16.57
CA ALA A 172 -4.69 -14.79 -15.66
C ALA A 172 -5.42 -15.25 -14.38
N THR A 173 -5.10 -16.46 -13.94
CA THR A 173 -5.59 -17.03 -12.68
C THR A 173 -4.39 -17.46 -11.84
N PHE A 174 -4.56 -17.36 -10.53
CA PHE A 174 -3.48 -17.52 -9.57
C PHE A 174 -3.94 -18.37 -8.39
N ILE A 175 -2.99 -19.09 -7.81
CA ILE A 175 -3.13 -19.79 -6.54
C ILE A 175 -2.49 -18.91 -5.46
N ILE A 176 -3.17 -18.76 -4.33
CA ILE A 176 -2.73 -17.98 -3.19
C ILE A 176 -2.64 -18.93 -1.99
N CYS A 177 -1.47 -19.01 -1.38
CA CYS A 177 -1.28 -19.78 -0.15
C CYS A 177 -1.84 -19.01 1.07
N ASP A 178 -2.07 -19.73 2.17
CA ASP A 178 -2.60 -19.16 3.42
C ASP A 178 -1.78 -17.97 3.93
N ASP A 179 -0.47 -17.99 3.67
CA ASP A 179 0.52 -16.96 3.98
C ASP A 179 0.71 -15.89 2.89
N LEU A 180 -0.27 -15.74 1.98
CA LEU A 180 -0.31 -14.80 0.85
C LEU A 180 0.75 -14.99 -0.23
N TYR A 181 1.50 -16.09 -0.24
CA TYR A 181 2.36 -16.39 -1.39
C TYR A 181 1.50 -16.63 -2.65
N VAL A 182 1.76 -15.85 -3.71
CA VAL A 182 1.01 -15.90 -4.98
C VAL A 182 1.83 -16.64 -6.04
N MET A 183 1.21 -17.61 -6.70
CA MET A 183 1.81 -18.34 -7.83
C MET A 183 0.83 -18.50 -8.99
N PRO A 184 1.31 -18.63 -10.24
CA PRO A 184 0.43 -18.83 -11.40
C PRO A 184 -0.34 -20.14 -11.34
N ASN A 185 -1.62 -20.10 -11.71
CA ASN A 185 -2.42 -21.31 -11.92
C ASN A 185 -2.23 -21.83 -13.37
N VAL A 186 -1.07 -22.41 -13.65
CA VAL A 186 -0.71 -22.92 -15.00
C VAL A 186 -1.37 -24.26 -15.35
N SER A 187 -2.02 -24.93 -14.40
CA SER A 187 -2.71 -26.19 -14.62
C SER A 187 -4.19 -26.07 -14.22
N GLY A 188 -5.08 -25.90 -15.21
CA GLY A 188 -6.55 -25.90 -15.01
C GLY A 188 -7.14 -27.19 -14.42
N ALA A 189 -6.30 -28.17 -14.05
CA ALA A 189 -6.66 -29.34 -13.27
C ALA A 189 -7.01 -29.01 -11.80
N SER A 190 -6.49 -27.91 -11.26
CA SER A 190 -6.82 -27.42 -9.91
C SER A 190 -8.33 -27.18 -9.75
N LEU A 191 -8.94 -26.48 -10.71
CA LEU A 191 -10.39 -26.22 -10.78
C LEU A 191 -11.24 -27.50 -10.74
N GLN A 192 -10.85 -28.55 -11.46
CA GLN A 192 -11.59 -29.82 -11.51
C GLN A 192 -11.43 -30.64 -10.22
N LEU A 193 -10.28 -30.53 -9.55
CA LEU A 193 -10.01 -31.23 -8.30
C LEU A 193 -10.75 -30.57 -7.13
N LEU A 194 -10.80 -29.23 -7.12
CA LEU A 194 -11.52 -28.40 -6.15
C LEU A 194 -13.01 -28.74 -6.09
N GLN A 195 -13.67 -28.83 -7.25
CA GLN A 195 -15.11 -29.19 -7.31
C GLN A 195 -15.42 -30.57 -6.70
N LYS A 196 -14.46 -31.51 -6.73
CA LYS A 196 -14.62 -32.85 -6.17
C LYS A 196 -14.41 -32.93 -4.67
N LEU A 197 -13.74 -31.93 -4.06
CA LEU A 197 -13.30 -31.97 -2.65
C LEU A 197 -14.21 -31.17 -1.69
N GLY A 198 -15.38 -30.69 -2.14
CA GLY A 198 -16.33 -30.02 -1.25
C GLY A 198 -15.87 -28.63 -0.79
N VAL A 199 -15.33 -27.87 -1.74
CA VAL A 199 -14.86 -26.48 -1.61
C VAL A 199 -16.00 -25.54 -1.21
N ASP A 200 -15.72 -24.66 -0.27
CA ASP A 200 -16.60 -23.56 0.08
C ASP A 200 -16.23 -22.37 -0.83
N SER A 201 -17.13 -21.95 -1.72
CA SER A 201 -16.97 -20.69 -2.45
C SER A 201 -17.26 -19.56 -1.46
N VAL A 202 -16.29 -18.66 -1.28
CA VAL A 202 -16.53 -17.44 -0.53
C VAL A 202 -16.98 -16.41 -1.57
N ASP A 203 -18.29 -16.26 -1.68
CA ASP A 203 -18.88 -15.36 -2.67
C ASP A 203 -18.75 -13.91 -2.20
N ALA A 204 -18.30 -13.06 -3.12
CA ALA A 204 -18.23 -11.60 -3.04
C ALA A 204 -17.40 -11.03 -1.85
N ILE A 205 -16.22 -10.51 -2.19
CA ILE A 205 -15.42 -9.66 -1.30
C ILE A 205 -15.84 -8.20 -1.52
N GLU A 206 -15.99 -7.44 -0.44
CA GLU A 206 -16.30 -6.00 -0.43
C GLU A 206 -15.10 -5.18 0.09
N GLU A 207 -15.08 -3.86 -0.10
CA GLU A 207 -13.93 -3.00 0.24
C GLU A 207 -13.54 -3.08 1.72
N GLN A 208 -14.54 -3.08 2.62
CA GLN A 208 -14.28 -3.16 4.06
C GLN A 208 -13.56 -4.46 4.45
N THR A 209 -13.87 -5.55 3.73
CA THR A 209 -13.24 -6.86 3.93
C THR A 209 -11.82 -6.90 3.35
N VAL A 210 -11.50 -6.08 2.34
CA VAL A 210 -10.11 -5.94 1.86
C VAL A 210 -9.23 -5.26 2.91
N VAL A 211 -9.74 -4.23 3.62
CA VAL A 211 -9.01 -3.62 4.73
C VAL A 211 -8.75 -4.65 5.83
N ASP A 212 -9.71 -5.53 6.15
CA ASP A 212 -9.50 -6.62 7.10
C ASP A 212 -8.37 -7.56 6.66
N LEU A 213 -8.31 -7.90 5.37
CA LEU A 213 -7.23 -8.73 4.82
C LEU A 213 -5.87 -8.02 4.91
N LEU A 214 -5.81 -6.71 4.66
CA LEU A 214 -4.59 -5.92 4.88
C LEU A 214 -4.18 -5.96 6.35
N LYS A 215 -5.10 -5.75 7.30
CA LYS A 215 -4.82 -5.85 8.74
C LYS A 215 -4.22 -7.22 9.09
N LEU A 216 -4.88 -8.29 8.65
CA LEU A 216 -4.45 -9.67 8.88
C LEU A 216 -3.07 -9.96 8.27
N SER A 217 -2.76 -9.42 7.10
CA SER A 217 -1.45 -9.60 6.45
C SER A 217 -0.27 -9.05 7.27
N LEU A 218 -0.54 -8.09 8.17
CA LEU A 218 0.47 -7.44 9.01
C LEU A 218 0.64 -8.13 10.37
N ILE A 219 -0.35 -8.90 10.84
CA ILE A 219 -0.35 -9.45 12.21
C ILE A 219 -0.43 -10.98 12.27
N SER A 220 -0.95 -11.64 11.22
CA SER A 220 -1.16 -13.08 11.17
C SER A 220 -0.13 -13.77 10.28
N ASN A 221 0.21 -15.02 10.64
CA ASN A 221 0.99 -15.94 9.80
C ASN A 221 0.09 -16.79 8.87
N ALA A 222 -1.23 -16.71 9.03
CA ALA A 222 -2.26 -17.44 8.29
C ALA A 222 -3.45 -16.51 7.92
N PRO A 223 -3.19 -15.37 7.25
CA PRO A 223 -4.18 -14.32 7.03
C PRO A 223 -5.42 -14.79 6.26
N LEU A 224 -5.31 -15.73 5.30
CA LEU A 224 -6.51 -16.22 4.62
C LEU A 224 -7.40 -17.05 5.55
N THR A 225 -6.82 -17.94 6.35
CA THR A 225 -7.55 -18.69 7.37
C THR A 225 -8.27 -17.77 8.34
N ASP A 226 -7.57 -16.75 8.85
CA ASP A 226 -8.16 -15.81 9.80
C ASP A 226 -9.23 -14.93 9.15
N PHE A 227 -9.04 -14.56 7.88
CA PHE A 227 -9.99 -13.79 7.10
C PHE A 227 -11.31 -14.56 6.90
N ILE A 228 -11.23 -15.84 6.55
CA ILE A 228 -12.41 -16.71 6.38
C ILE A 228 -13.09 -17.00 7.72
N ASN A 229 -12.31 -17.24 8.77
CA ASN A 229 -12.84 -17.57 10.08
C ASN A 229 -13.37 -16.36 10.86
N LYS A 230 -13.06 -15.13 10.42
CA LYS A 230 -13.33 -13.89 11.16
C LYS A 230 -12.83 -13.96 12.61
N ASN A 231 -11.70 -14.64 12.83
CA ASN A 231 -11.15 -14.85 14.16
C ASN A 231 -10.64 -13.51 14.71
N GLN A 232 -11.00 -13.18 15.95
CA GLN A 232 -10.65 -11.90 16.61
C GLN A 232 -9.46 -12.01 17.57
N SER A 233 -8.87 -13.22 17.73
CA SER A 233 -7.81 -13.48 18.71
C SER A 233 -6.46 -13.63 18.02
N PHE A 234 -5.65 -12.58 18.05
CA PHE A 234 -4.30 -12.58 17.49
C PHE A 234 -3.25 -12.58 18.61
N ASP A 235 -2.48 -13.66 18.72
CA ASP A 235 -1.32 -13.70 19.60
C ASP A 235 -0.20 -12.87 18.97
N ASN A 236 0.06 -11.69 19.52
CA ASN A 236 1.10 -10.75 19.08
C ASN A 236 2.54 -11.23 19.40
N SER A 237 2.73 -12.52 19.68
CA SER A 237 3.99 -13.08 20.13
C SER A 237 4.83 -13.63 18.97
N ASN A 238 5.15 -12.80 17.98
CA ASN A 238 6.18 -13.14 17.01
C ASN A 238 7.50 -12.49 17.44
N LEU A 239 8.45 -13.32 17.88
CA LEU A 239 9.86 -12.94 17.98
C LEU A 239 10.35 -12.64 16.56
N ARG A 240 10.38 -11.35 16.21
CA ARG A 240 10.82 -10.88 14.90
C ARG A 240 12.34 -10.80 14.90
N ASN A 241 12.97 -11.68 14.12
CA ASN A 241 14.41 -11.61 13.90
C ASN A 241 14.69 -10.43 12.96
N ILE A 242 15.28 -9.36 13.50
CA ILE A 242 15.77 -8.25 12.70
C ILE A 242 17.01 -8.73 11.95
N LEU A 243 16.90 -8.92 10.64
CA LEU A 243 18.05 -9.08 9.76
C LEU A 243 18.63 -7.69 9.49
N ILE A 244 19.77 -7.39 10.08
CA ILE A 244 20.55 -6.20 9.75
C ILE A 244 21.28 -6.51 8.44
N GLY A 245 20.82 -5.92 7.34
CA GLY A 245 21.50 -6.04 6.04
C GLY A 245 22.89 -5.40 6.05
N ASP A 246 23.76 -5.85 5.16
CA ASP A 246 25.10 -5.29 5.00
C ASP A 246 25.01 -3.82 4.55
N MET A 247 25.71 -2.92 5.26
CA MET A 247 25.79 -1.50 4.90
C MET A 247 26.63 -1.31 3.64
N PRO A 248 26.13 -0.61 2.60
CA PRO A 248 26.94 -0.25 1.44
C PRO A 248 28.14 0.61 1.84
N SER A 249 29.26 0.42 1.15
CA SER A 249 30.57 1.01 1.43
C SER A 249 30.74 2.50 1.02
N ASP A 250 29.69 3.17 0.55
CA ASP A 250 29.80 4.56 0.06
C ASP A 250 29.68 5.59 1.18
N GLU A 251 30.13 6.82 0.89
CA GLU A 251 30.07 8.03 1.72
C GLU A 251 28.62 8.36 2.14
N ALA A 252 28.08 7.55 3.06
CA ALA A 252 26.72 7.70 3.53
C ALA A 252 26.61 8.98 4.37
N ARG A 253 25.54 9.75 4.11
CA ARG A 253 25.18 10.92 4.91
C ARG A 253 25.03 10.49 6.37
N GLN A 254 25.93 10.98 7.22
CA GLN A 254 25.95 10.61 8.64
C GLN A 254 25.03 11.53 9.43
N MET A 255 23.99 10.96 10.03
CA MET A 255 23.14 11.66 11.00
C MET A 255 23.64 11.37 12.41
N SER A 256 23.69 12.39 13.26
CA SER A 256 24.12 12.26 14.66
C SER A 256 22.93 12.32 15.58
N VAL A 257 22.79 11.33 16.45
CA VAL A 257 21.74 11.29 17.47
C VAL A 257 22.35 11.14 18.86
N LYS A 258 21.77 11.82 19.83
CA LYS A 258 22.15 11.72 21.24
C LYS A 258 21.17 10.81 21.96
N ILE A 259 21.68 9.66 22.40
CA ILE A 259 20.90 8.63 23.07
C ILE A 259 21.10 8.74 24.58
N THR A 260 20.02 8.81 25.34
CA THR A 260 20.08 8.69 26.80
C THR A 260 19.63 7.31 27.25
N LEU A 261 20.52 6.63 27.98
CA LEU A 261 20.33 5.27 28.45
C LEU A 261 20.10 5.22 29.96
N ARG A 262 19.26 4.30 30.41
CA ARG A 262 19.20 3.91 31.82
C ARG A 262 20.39 3.02 32.13
N LYS A 263 21.31 3.50 32.97
CA LYS A 263 22.56 2.77 33.33
C LYS A 263 22.35 1.35 33.87
N SER A 264 21.23 1.07 34.55
CA SER A 264 21.01 -0.22 35.21
C SER A 264 20.67 -1.37 34.26
N ASN A 265 20.14 -1.09 33.06
CA ASN A 265 19.69 -2.11 32.11
C ASN A 265 19.94 -1.71 30.63
N GLU A 266 20.70 -0.64 30.39
CA GLU A 266 21.03 -0.10 29.06
C GLU A 266 19.80 0.21 28.18
N GLN A 267 18.63 0.36 28.79
CA GLN A 267 17.40 0.69 28.06
C GLN A 267 17.47 2.13 27.54
N ILE A 268 17.15 2.33 26.26
CA ILE A 268 16.99 3.65 25.65
C ILE A 268 15.78 4.34 26.29
N LEU A 269 16.00 5.50 26.89
CA LEU A 269 14.95 6.33 27.49
C LEU A 269 14.44 7.37 26.50
N PHE A 270 15.36 8.07 25.83
CA PHE A 270 15.04 9.07 24.81
C PHE A 270 16.20 9.22 23.83
N VAL A 271 15.84 9.61 22.61
CA VAL A 271 16.75 9.97 21.53
C VAL A 271 16.50 11.43 21.19
N GLU A 272 17.52 12.25 21.32
CA GLU A 272 17.54 13.64 20.86
C GLU A 272 18.24 13.67 19.51
N ALA A 273 17.65 14.33 18.51
CA ALA A 273 18.19 14.39 17.16
C ALA A 273 17.92 15.76 16.53
N GLU A 274 18.72 16.10 15.52
CA GLU A 274 18.53 17.29 14.70
C GLU A 274 17.41 17.06 13.66
N ASP A 275 17.04 18.13 12.96
CA ASP A 275 15.96 18.14 11.99
C ASP A 275 16.19 17.14 10.84
N ASP A 276 17.43 16.95 10.41
CA ASP A 276 17.79 16.00 9.35
C ASP A 276 17.39 14.54 9.65
N PHE A 277 17.58 14.09 10.89
CA PHE A 277 17.18 12.76 11.34
C PHE A 277 15.66 12.65 11.51
N ILE A 278 15.01 13.71 12.01
CA ILE A 278 13.56 13.73 12.15
C ILE A 278 12.87 13.70 10.79
N ASP A 279 13.38 14.48 9.83
CA ASP A 279 12.93 14.49 8.44
C ASP A 279 13.11 13.12 7.80
N PHE A 280 14.27 12.47 8.02
CA PHE A 280 14.50 11.10 7.57
C PHE A 280 13.47 10.12 8.15
N ILE A 281 13.27 10.14 9.47
CA ILE A 281 12.33 9.25 10.13
C ILE A 281 10.89 9.50 9.65
N PHE A 282 10.44 10.75 9.56
CA PHE A 282 9.11 11.08 9.04
C PHE A 282 8.95 10.70 7.57
N SER A 283 10.01 10.82 6.76
CA SER A 283 9.97 10.42 5.36
C SER A 283 9.60 8.95 5.17
N LEU A 284 9.88 8.06 6.14
CA LEU A 284 9.50 6.65 6.07
C LEU A 284 8.00 6.43 5.82
N LEU A 285 7.14 7.34 6.30
CA LEU A 285 5.70 7.29 6.06
C LEU A 285 5.34 7.39 4.57
N THR A 286 6.21 7.97 3.75
CA THR A 286 5.98 8.19 2.33
C THR A 286 6.46 7.02 1.47
N PHE A 287 7.24 6.09 2.03
CA PHE A 287 7.77 4.95 1.30
C PHE A 287 6.66 3.94 1.02
N PRO A 288 6.48 3.49 -0.22
CA PRO A 288 5.57 2.39 -0.52
C PRO A 288 6.08 1.06 0.06
N LEU A 289 5.17 0.21 0.52
CA LEU A 289 5.51 -1.06 1.20
C LEU A 289 6.43 -1.97 0.36
N GLY A 290 6.19 -2.09 -0.94
CA GLY A 290 7.02 -2.84 -1.87
C GLY A 290 8.44 -2.26 -1.98
N GLY A 291 8.58 -0.94 -1.93
CA GLY A 291 9.88 -0.27 -1.95
C GLY A 291 10.69 -0.55 -0.68
N VAL A 292 10.01 -0.56 0.49
CA VAL A 292 10.62 -0.97 1.76
C VAL A 292 11.07 -2.43 1.71
N LEU A 293 10.21 -3.33 1.21
CA LEU A 293 10.58 -4.74 1.02
C LEU A 293 11.77 -4.90 0.08
N HIS A 294 11.85 -4.12 -0.99
CA HIS A 294 13.02 -4.13 -1.86
C HIS A 294 14.31 -3.76 -1.13
N MET A 295 14.28 -2.68 -0.33
CA MET A 295 15.42 -2.25 0.49
C MET A 295 15.83 -3.30 1.52
N LEU A 296 14.85 -4.01 2.07
CA LEU A 296 15.05 -5.10 3.03
C LEU A 296 15.27 -6.47 2.35
N GLN A 297 15.48 -6.50 1.03
CA GLN A 297 15.69 -7.72 0.25
C GLN A 297 14.57 -8.78 0.41
N GLY A 298 13.35 -8.34 0.68
CA GLY A 298 12.17 -9.18 0.89
C GLY A 298 12.02 -9.72 2.31
N PHE A 299 12.74 -9.18 3.30
CA PHE A 299 12.70 -9.63 4.70
C PHE A 299 12.26 -8.49 5.64
N SER A 300 10.96 -8.27 5.78
CA SER A 300 10.37 -7.25 6.67
C SER A 300 10.04 -7.76 8.07
N SER A 301 10.26 -9.05 8.36
CA SER A 301 9.76 -9.75 9.56
C SER A 301 8.24 -9.92 9.59
N LEU A 302 7.54 -9.57 8.50
CA LEU A 302 6.12 -9.80 8.29
C LEU A 302 6.00 -10.88 7.22
N SER A 303 5.98 -12.15 7.65
CA SER A 303 6.11 -13.30 6.75
C SER A 303 5.12 -13.28 5.58
N CYS A 304 3.89 -12.82 5.81
CA CYS A 304 2.86 -12.78 4.77
C CYS A 304 3.10 -11.69 3.73
N VAL A 305 3.57 -10.53 4.16
CA VAL A 305 3.95 -9.44 3.25
C VAL A 305 5.22 -9.81 2.47
N ASP A 306 6.19 -10.45 3.13
CA ASP A 306 7.42 -10.98 2.52
C ASP A 306 7.07 -12.01 1.43
N ASN A 307 6.14 -12.92 1.72
CA ASN A 307 5.66 -13.95 0.79
C ASN A 307 4.87 -13.37 -0.38
N LEU A 308 4.03 -12.37 -0.15
CA LEU A 308 3.31 -11.65 -1.21
C LEU A 308 4.30 -10.99 -2.18
N TYR A 309 5.28 -10.28 -1.64
CA TYR A 309 6.35 -9.66 -2.42
C TYR A 309 7.18 -10.71 -3.17
N LYS A 310 7.53 -11.82 -2.51
CA LYS A 310 8.26 -12.93 -3.11
C LYS A 310 7.50 -13.52 -4.30
N GLY A 311 6.20 -13.80 -4.12
CA GLY A 311 5.32 -14.29 -5.19
C GLY A 311 5.38 -13.38 -6.40
N LEU A 312 5.14 -12.07 -6.23
CA LEU A 312 5.28 -11.07 -7.29
C LEU A 312 6.69 -11.06 -7.93
N SER A 313 7.74 -11.14 -7.12
CA SER A 313 9.15 -11.11 -7.58
C SER A 313 9.55 -12.36 -8.37
N GLU A 314 8.84 -13.47 -8.23
CA GLU A 314 9.08 -14.73 -8.95
C GLU A 314 8.16 -14.88 -10.18
N LEU A 315 7.09 -14.07 -10.29
CA LEU A 315 6.19 -14.09 -11.45
C LEU A 315 6.89 -13.76 -12.78
N SER A 316 6.47 -14.46 -13.83
CA SER A 316 6.87 -14.14 -15.21
C SER A 316 6.10 -12.91 -15.72
N SER A 317 6.82 -11.80 -15.90
CA SER A 317 6.27 -10.53 -16.38
C SER A 317 5.55 -10.69 -17.72
N ASP A 318 6.20 -11.34 -18.68
CA ASP A 318 5.69 -11.48 -20.05
C ASP A 318 4.42 -12.33 -20.13
N MET A 319 4.24 -13.26 -19.19
CA MET A 319 3.11 -14.17 -19.17
C MET A 319 1.91 -13.56 -18.43
N PHE A 320 2.14 -12.93 -17.27
CA PHE A 320 1.08 -12.63 -16.32
C PHE A 320 0.81 -11.13 -16.09
N LEU A 321 1.78 -10.24 -16.34
CA LEU A 321 1.60 -8.81 -16.13
C LEU A 321 1.15 -8.09 -17.40
N VAL A 322 0.47 -6.97 -17.24
CA VAL A 322 -0.06 -6.16 -18.35
C VAL A 322 1.04 -5.54 -19.22
N SER A 323 2.17 -5.15 -18.63
CA SER A 323 3.27 -4.51 -19.38
C SER A 323 4.65 -4.90 -18.89
N ASN A 324 5.62 -4.92 -19.81
CA ASN A 324 7.03 -5.10 -19.50
C ASN A 324 7.53 -3.97 -18.59
N GLY A 325 8.32 -4.31 -17.56
CA GLY A 325 8.82 -3.37 -16.56
C GLY A 325 7.85 -3.04 -15.42
N LEU A 326 6.58 -3.48 -15.48
CA LEU A 326 5.64 -3.27 -14.37
C LEU A 326 6.05 -4.02 -13.09
N LYS A 327 6.66 -5.20 -13.25
CA LYS A 327 7.23 -5.95 -12.14
C LYS A 327 8.25 -5.12 -11.36
N ASP A 328 9.13 -4.41 -12.06
CA ASP A 328 10.13 -3.55 -11.44
C ASP A 328 9.45 -2.36 -10.73
N LYS A 329 8.38 -1.80 -11.31
CA LYS A 329 7.59 -0.74 -10.67
C LYS A 329 6.83 -1.20 -9.42
N LEU A 330 6.34 -2.44 -9.38
CA LEU A 330 5.62 -3.00 -8.23
C LEU A 330 6.54 -3.54 -7.14
N THR A 331 7.71 -4.04 -7.52
CA THR A 331 8.74 -4.49 -6.56
C THR A 331 9.57 -3.31 -6.06
N LYS A 332 9.76 -2.26 -6.86
CA LYS A 332 10.51 -1.05 -6.50
C LYS A 332 9.68 0.22 -6.74
N PRO A 333 8.47 0.31 -6.16
CA PRO A 333 7.64 1.49 -6.29
C PRO A 333 8.40 2.69 -5.76
N LEU A 334 8.52 3.71 -6.61
CA LEU A 334 9.21 4.92 -6.25
C LEU A 334 8.37 5.69 -5.23
N ILE A 335 9.04 6.43 -4.36
CA ILE A 335 8.36 7.47 -3.59
C ILE A 335 7.79 8.47 -4.61
N ALA A 336 6.57 8.95 -4.41
CA ALA A 336 6.00 9.92 -5.33
C ALA A 336 6.93 11.15 -5.43
N THR A 337 7.16 11.66 -6.65
CA THR A 337 8.28 12.56 -6.98
C THR A 337 8.38 13.82 -6.12
N GLN A 338 7.28 14.27 -5.50
CA GLN A 338 7.29 15.38 -4.55
C GLN A 338 7.98 15.08 -3.20
N TYR A 339 8.35 13.82 -2.94
CA TYR A 339 9.09 13.36 -1.77
C TYR A 339 10.53 12.97 -2.10
N GLU A 340 11.00 13.25 -3.32
CA GLU A 340 12.43 13.19 -3.63
C GLU A 340 13.12 14.21 -2.70
N LEU A 341 13.52 13.74 -1.52
CA LEU A 341 14.54 14.38 -0.74
C LEU A 341 15.73 14.48 -1.69
N ASN A 342 16.25 15.70 -1.88
CA ASN A 342 17.61 15.88 -2.40
C ASN A 342 18.55 15.33 -1.31
N ASN A 343 18.63 14.00 -1.24
CA ASN A 343 19.47 13.25 -0.32
C ASN A 343 20.79 12.93 -0.99
#